data_AF-A0A8S1H991-F1
#
_entry.id   AF-A0A8S1H991-F1
#
_cell.length_a   1.000
_cell.length_b   1.000
_cell.length_c   1.000
_cell.angle_alpha   90.00
_cell.angle_beta   90.00
_cell.angle_gamma   90.00
#
_symmetry.space_group_name_H-M   'P 1'
#
loop_
_entity.id
_entity.type
_entity.pdbx_description
1 polymer ?
#
loop_
_entity_poly.entity_id
_entity_poly.type
_entity_poly.pdbx_seq_one_letter_code
_entity_poly.pdbx_strand_id
1 'polypeptide(L)'
;MSDYKEFKHRLDEAMRYNQGGYEFITRFFQEPRHIEDIKGNMEDVEERNSWRKYGKERMKTMSVALIMCLHIGIDPPDAPPKPDPCAKLLAWVDPFQCGPYKAAHSIATALQRSYERWQPRARYKIACDPALEDVRKICTTLRRVTGGDRVLFHYNGHGVPRPTRNGEIWVFNKSFTQYIPLSLYDLQSWIEYPAVYVWECSSAETIIQSFLRFAGDHEKAWQKDFDTFQERSDRPLSAISSGMDQDEQAEAMGFMTRLPKYRECIHLAACRSGESLPMDPNMPADLFTSCLTTPVQTSVLWYLIKSKRKDEFPPNILEEIPGSLTERKTVLGELNWIFTAITDTIAFTSLPRDVFQQLFRQDLLLASLFRSFLLSQRVMADYDCSPVSRPALADTSRHELWQSWDTTLDMVLDYVKELIFIKNNSVVASGREILLRSRIFPFINLVDFDHYIDVNDNNSNWFFVEQLQAFELWLDYGIDRGKAAAPTSCRSPSFAQSGS
;
A
#
# COMPACT_ATOMS: atom_id res chain seq x y z
N MET A 1 17.41 -64.49 41.03
CA MET A 1 18.43 -63.43 41.19
C MET A 1 19.68 -63.63 40.33
N SER A 2 19.90 -64.79 39.68
CA SER A 2 21.05 -65.00 38.76
C SER A 2 20.83 -64.46 37.35
N ASP A 3 19.59 -64.51 36.81
CA ASP A 3 19.30 -64.07 35.42
C ASP A 3 19.58 -62.59 35.14
N TYR A 4 19.40 -61.72 36.14
CA TYR A 4 19.63 -60.28 35.97
C TYR A 4 21.12 -59.92 35.81
N LYS A 5 22.03 -60.72 36.40
CA LYS A 5 23.48 -60.55 36.21
C LYS A 5 23.91 -60.96 34.80
N GLU A 6 23.28 -62.00 34.27
CA GLU A 6 23.56 -62.54 32.95
C GLU A 6 23.04 -61.63 31.83
N PHE A 7 21.86 -61.02 32.01
CA PHE A 7 21.36 -60.00 31.10
C PHE A 7 22.23 -58.74 31.06
N LYS A 8 22.66 -58.23 32.23
CA LYS A 8 23.53 -57.06 32.32
C LYS A 8 24.89 -57.31 31.66
N HIS A 9 25.48 -58.48 31.87
CA HIS A 9 26.73 -58.89 31.23
C HIS A 9 26.59 -58.99 29.70
N ARG A 10 25.52 -59.61 29.20
CA ARG A 10 25.26 -59.73 27.76
C ARG A 10 25.00 -58.39 27.09
N LEU A 11 24.37 -57.45 27.80
CA LEU A 11 24.17 -56.08 27.34
C LEU A 11 25.49 -55.29 27.28
N ASP A 12 26.34 -55.42 28.30
CA ASP A 12 27.68 -54.79 28.34
C ASP A 12 28.63 -55.36 27.26
N GLU A 13 28.56 -56.65 26.96
CA GLU A 13 29.30 -57.28 25.84
C GLU A 13 28.78 -56.83 24.46
N ALA A 14 27.46 -56.77 24.27
CA ALA A 14 26.86 -56.29 23.03
C ALA A 14 27.12 -54.79 22.78
N MET A 15 27.34 -54.02 23.85
CA MET A 15 27.74 -52.61 23.79
C MET A 15 29.21 -52.40 23.40
N ARG A 16 30.06 -53.43 23.40
CA ARG A 16 31.51 -53.32 23.15
C ARG A 16 31.98 -54.10 21.91
N TYR A 17 31.21 -54.08 20.83
CA TYR A 17 31.68 -54.66 19.56
C TYR A 17 32.68 -53.69 18.90
N ASN A 18 33.96 -53.89 19.23
CA ASN A 18 35.08 -53.05 18.82
C ASN A 18 35.64 -53.57 17.49
N GLN A 19 35.13 -53.08 16.36
CA GLN A 19 35.79 -53.24 15.07
C GLN A 19 36.62 -51.99 14.77
N GLY A 20 37.94 -52.09 14.94
CA GLY A 20 38.89 -51.18 14.31
C GLY A 20 38.96 -49.75 14.86
N GLY A 21 39.16 -49.57 16.17
CA GLY A 21 39.61 -48.30 16.74
C GLY A 21 38.56 -47.20 16.87
N TYR A 22 37.30 -47.47 16.52
CA TYR A 22 36.14 -46.62 16.82
C TYR A 22 35.21 -47.38 17.78
N GLU A 23 34.95 -46.84 18.97
CA GLU A 23 34.00 -47.40 19.94
C GLU A 23 32.56 -47.27 19.41
N PHE A 24 32.05 -48.29 18.72
CA PHE A 24 30.63 -48.39 18.39
C PHE A 24 29.86 -48.97 19.60
N ILE A 25 29.38 -48.07 20.45
CA ILE A 25 28.50 -48.42 21.58
C ILE A 25 27.06 -48.45 21.09
N THR A 26 26.47 -49.65 21.01
CA THR A 26 25.04 -49.82 20.70
C THR A 26 24.19 -49.34 21.87
N ARG A 27 23.57 -48.16 21.73
CA ARG A 27 22.75 -47.53 22.78
C ARG A 27 21.30 -47.98 22.69
N PHE A 28 20.84 -48.75 23.67
CA PHE A 28 19.44 -49.19 23.79
C PHE A 28 18.61 -48.18 24.60
N PHE A 29 17.34 -48.00 24.22
CA PHE A 29 16.39 -47.10 24.90
C PHE A 29 16.88 -45.65 25.04
N GLN A 30 17.69 -45.18 24.10
CA GLN A 30 18.18 -43.79 24.06
C GLN A 30 17.51 -42.91 22.99
N GLU A 31 16.45 -43.41 22.35
CA GLU A 31 15.67 -42.58 21.43
C GLU A 31 14.82 -41.56 22.23
N PRO A 32 14.45 -40.41 21.64
CA PRO A 32 13.66 -39.37 22.31
C PRO A 32 12.41 -39.90 23.01
N ARG A 33 11.69 -40.86 22.39
CA ARG A 33 10.51 -41.53 22.99
C ARG A 33 10.77 -42.29 24.30
N HIS A 34 12.03 -42.52 24.65
CA HIS A 34 12.47 -43.26 25.83
C HIS A 34 13.14 -42.37 26.89
N ILE A 35 13.73 -41.24 26.47
CA ILE A 35 14.44 -40.31 27.35
C ILE A 35 13.57 -39.09 27.70
N GLU A 36 12.81 -38.58 26.73
CA GLU A 36 12.00 -37.39 26.89
C GLU A 36 10.61 -37.74 27.44
N ASP A 37 10.05 -36.84 28.24
CA ASP A 37 8.66 -36.96 28.67
C ASP A 37 7.74 -36.90 27.45
N ILE A 38 6.94 -37.94 27.26
CA ILE A 38 5.92 -37.98 26.19
C ILE A 38 4.79 -37.02 26.58
N LYS A 39 4.96 -35.76 26.21
CA LYS A 39 3.96 -34.69 26.36
C LYS A 39 3.44 -34.31 24.97
N GLY A 40 2.14 -34.12 24.86
CA GLY A 40 1.56 -33.44 23.69
C GLY A 40 2.07 -32.00 23.67
N ASN A 41 2.35 -31.48 22.47
CA ASN A 41 2.75 -30.08 22.33
C ASN A 41 1.63 -29.19 22.90
N MET A 42 1.93 -28.47 23.99
CA MET A 42 0.99 -27.58 24.67
C MET A 42 0.91 -26.19 24.01
N GLU A 43 1.39 -26.05 22.78
CA GLU A 43 1.23 -24.83 21.99
C GLU A 43 -0.21 -24.32 22.09
N ASP A 44 -0.33 -23.07 22.56
CA ASP A 44 -1.62 -22.45 22.79
C ASP A 44 -2.41 -22.48 21.48
N VAL A 45 -3.56 -23.16 21.51
CA VAL A 45 -4.41 -23.35 20.32
C VAL A 45 -4.85 -22.00 19.74
N GLU A 46 -4.91 -20.97 20.59
CA GLU A 46 -5.17 -19.59 20.22
C GLU A 46 -4.03 -18.97 19.42
N GLU A 47 -2.77 -19.17 19.83
CA GLU A 47 -1.60 -18.66 19.12
C GLU A 47 -1.42 -19.37 17.77
N ARG A 48 -1.59 -20.69 17.74
CA ARG A 48 -1.56 -21.51 16.52
C ARG A 48 -2.63 -21.11 15.50
N ASN A 49 -3.80 -20.65 15.97
CA ASN A 49 -4.90 -20.23 15.11
C ASN A 49 -5.04 -18.69 14.97
N SER A 50 -4.10 -17.91 15.50
CA SER A 50 -4.10 -16.44 15.43
C SER A 50 -4.29 -15.90 14.00
N TRP A 51 -3.74 -16.60 13.00
CA TRP A 51 -3.90 -16.24 11.58
C TRP A 51 -5.35 -16.37 11.07
N ARG A 52 -6.17 -17.24 11.68
CA ARG A 52 -7.59 -17.41 11.34
C ARG A 52 -8.46 -16.25 11.82
N LYS A 53 -8.00 -15.49 12.82
CA LYS A 53 -8.70 -14.29 13.32
C LYS A 53 -8.95 -13.28 12.20
N TYR A 54 -7.99 -13.14 11.28
CA TYR A 54 -8.03 -12.16 10.19
C TYR A 54 -8.70 -12.68 8.90
N GLY A 55 -8.91 -13.99 8.78
CA GLY A 55 -9.49 -14.61 7.58
C GLY A 55 -11.00 -14.87 7.63
N LYS A 56 -11.64 -14.76 8.81
CA LYS A 56 -13.06 -15.09 8.99
C LYS A 56 -14.01 -14.07 8.33
N GLU A 57 -13.63 -12.79 8.26
CA GLU A 57 -14.44 -11.72 7.66
C GLU A 57 -13.66 -10.99 6.56
N ARG A 58 -13.69 -11.55 5.36
CA ARG A 58 -13.04 -10.95 4.19
C ARG A 58 -13.85 -9.76 3.67
N MET A 59 -13.62 -8.60 4.27
CA MET A 59 -14.22 -7.32 3.85
C MET A 59 -13.78 -6.94 2.44
N LYS A 60 -14.68 -6.33 1.66
CA LYS A 60 -14.37 -5.87 0.31
C LYS A 60 -14.82 -4.43 0.11
N THR A 61 -14.03 -3.65 -0.61
CA THR A 61 -14.50 -2.35 -1.13
C THR A 61 -15.32 -2.59 -2.40
N MET A 62 -16.64 -2.38 -2.30
CA MET A 62 -17.59 -2.63 -3.39
C MET A 62 -18.10 -1.36 -4.06
N SER A 63 -17.81 -0.18 -3.51
CA SER A 63 -18.26 1.09 -4.08
C SER A 63 -17.24 2.21 -3.83
N VAL A 64 -17.13 3.09 -4.81
CA VAL A 64 -16.15 4.18 -4.85
C VAL A 64 -16.85 5.47 -5.28
N ALA A 65 -16.78 6.49 -4.42
CA ALA A 65 -17.18 7.86 -4.73
C ALA A 65 -15.93 8.69 -5.08
N LEU A 66 -15.94 9.33 -6.25
CA LEU A 66 -14.90 10.25 -6.70
C LEU A 66 -15.48 11.66 -6.72
N ILE A 67 -15.17 12.45 -5.69
CA ILE A 67 -15.64 13.83 -5.51
C ILE A 67 -14.50 14.77 -5.91
N MET A 68 -14.63 15.38 -7.08
CA MET A 68 -13.60 16.21 -7.69
C MET A 68 -14.02 17.68 -7.61
N CYS A 69 -13.43 18.45 -6.72
CA CYS A 69 -13.65 19.89 -6.57
C CYS A 69 -12.43 20.65 -7.11
N LEU A 70 -12.40 20.86 -8.42
CA LEU A 70 -11.23 21.30 -9.19
C LEU A 70 -11.34 22.76 -9.67
N HIS A 71 -12.55 23.24 -9.97
CA HIS A 71 -12.83 24.60 -10.47
C HIS A 71 -11.76 25.14 -11.44
N ILE A 72 -11.49 24.36 -12.48
CA ILE A 72 -10.32 24.54 -13.34
C ILE A 72 -10.24 25.97 -13.90
N GLY A 73 -9.09 26.62 -13.68
CA GLY A 73 -8.80 27.97 -14.14
C GLY A 73 -9.12 29.08 -13.14
N ILE A 74 -9.72 28.76 -11.98
CA ILE A 74 -10.03 29.71 -10.92
C ILE A 74 -9.42 29.21 -9.61
N ASP A 75 -8.47 29.98 -9.07
CA ASP A 75 -7.82 29.63 -7.81
C ASP A 75 -8.69 29.99 -6.60
N PRO A 76 -8.71 29.16 -5.55
CA PRO A 76 -9.44 29.48 -4.33
C PRO A 76 -8.78 30.66 -3.58
N PRO A 77 -9.54 31.42 -2.76
CA PRO A 77 -9.08 32.64 -2.11
C PRO A 77 -7.84 32.48 -1.21
N ASP A 78 -7.63 31.30 -0.65
CA ASP A 78 -6.54 30.98 0.27
C ASP A 78 -5.40 30.19 -0.41
N ALA A 79 -5.45 30.03 -1.74
CA ALA A 79 -4.37 29.46 -2.51
C ALA A 79 -3.12 30.34 -2.37
N PRO A 80 -1.94 29.77 -2.07
CA PRO A 80 -0.71 30.53 -2.14
C PRO A 80 -0.46 30.96 -3.60
N PRO A 81 0.29 32.06 -3.81
CA PRO A 81 0.70 32.47 -5.15
C PRO A 81 1.40 31.29 -5.85
N LYS A 82 0.86 30.89 -7.00
CA LYS A 82 1.43 29.78 -7.76
C LYS A 82 2.74 30.23 -8.41
N PRO A 83 3.83 29.45 -8.29
CA PRO A 83 5.03 29.72 -9.06
C PRO A 83 4.74 29.60 -10.56
N ASP A 84 5.46 30.34 -11.40
CA ASP A 84 5.44 30.14 -12.85
C ASP A 84 6.83 29.68 -13.30
N PRO A 85 6.99 28.42 -13.76
CA PRO A 85 5.96 27.39 -13.98
C PRO A 85 5.53 26.63 -12.70
N CYS A 86 4.28 26.14 -12.67
CA CYS A 86 3.72 25.28 -11.60
C CYS A 86 3.26 23.91 -12.08
N ALA A 87 3.06 22.99 -11.13
CA ALA A 87 2.40 21.70 -11.33
C ALA A 87 0.97 21.89 -11.88
N LYS A 88 0.63 21.20 -12.97
CA LYS A 88 -0.67 21.35 -13.66
C LYS A 88 -1.44 20.06 -13.88
N LEU A 89 -0.75 18.94 -14.10
CA LEU A 89 -1.40 17.69 -14.46
C LEU A 89 -2.24 17.16 -13.30
N LEU A 90 -3.45 16.68 -13.60
CA LEU A 90 -4.34 16.02 -12.65
C LEU A 90 -4.74 14.67 -13.25
N ALA A 91 -4.50 13.57 -12.53
CA ALA A 91 -4.66 12.20 -13.03
C ALA A 91 -3.98 12.00 -14.40
N TRP A 92 -2.81 12.61 -14.59
CA TRP A 92 -2.03 12.63 -15.83
C TRP A 92 -2.70 13.32 -17.04
N VAL A 93 -3.74 14.10 -16.80
CA VAL A 93 -4.42 14.91 -17.82
C VAL A 93 -4.08 16.37 -17.62
N ASP A 94 -3.73 17.07 -18.70
CA ASP A 94 -3.55 18.52 -18.67
C ASP A 94 -4.93 19.21 -18.66
N PRO A 95 -5.29 19.94 -17.59
CA PRO A 95 -6.60 20.56 -17.46
C PRO A 95 -6.84 21.70 -18.47
N PHE A 96 -5.80 22.22 -19.13
CA PHE A 96 -5.90 23.37 -20.04
C PHE A 96 -5.97 22.98 -21.52
N GLN A 97 -5.92 21.69 -21.86
CA GLN A 97 -6.04 21.22 -23.26
C GLN A 97 -7.47 21.32 -23.81
N CYS A 98 -8.48 21.39 -22.94
CA CYS A 98 -9.87 21.53 -23.34
C CYS A 98 -10.64 22.42 -22.35
N GLY A 99 -11.91 22.71 -22.65
CA GLY A 99 -12.72 23.55 -21.77
C GLY A 99 -12.84 22.98 -20.34
N PRO A 100 -12.88 23.84 -19.28
CA PRO A 100 -12.84 23.43 -17.87
C PRO A 100 -13.77 22.27 -17.51
N TYR A 101 -15.03 22.32 -17.95
CA TYR A 101 -16.01 21.28 -17.71
C TYR A 101 -15.62 19.91 -18.30
N LYS A 102 -15.12 19.92 -19.54
CA LYS A 102 -14.67 18.70 -20.23
C LYS A 102 -13.38 18.17 -19.60
N ALA A 103 -12.49 19.06 -19.18
CA ALA A 103 -11.25 18.72 -18.51
C ALA A 103 -11.53 18.03 -17.17
N ALA A 104 -12.39 18.60 -16.31
CA ALA A 104 -12.76 18.02 -15.03
C ALA A 104 -13.33 16.59 -15.17
N HIS A 105 -14.22 16.38 -16.16
CA HIS A 105 -14.77 15.05 -16.43
C HIS A 105 -13.72 14.06 -16.96
N SER A 106 -12.80 14.53 -17.82
CA SER A 106 -11.69 13.72 -18.34
C SER A 106 -10.75 13.27 -17.21
N ILE A 107 -10.39 14.18 -16.31
CA ILE A 107 -9.56 13.91 -15.12
C ILE A 107 -10.26 12.87 -14.23
N ALA A 108 -11.54 13.08 -13.90
CA ALA A 108 -12.27 12.15 -13.04
C ALA A 108 -12.41 10.75 -13.67
N THR A 109 -12.59 10.68 -15.00
CA THR A 109 -12.64 9.41 -15.74
C THR A 109 -11.28 8.72 -15.77
N ALA A 110 -10.18 9.47 -15.93
CA ALA A 110 -8.83 8.93 -15.85
C ALA A 110 -8.52 8.37 -14.44
N LEU A 111 -8.96 9.08 -13.39
CA LEU A 111 -8.85 8.61 -12.02
C LEU A 111 -9.68 7.35 -11.77
N GLN A 112 -10.93 7.29 -12.28
CA GLN A 112 -11.76 6.10 -12.20
C GLN A 112 -11.07 4.89 -12.85
N ARG A 113 -10.54 5.05 -14.08
CA ARG A 113 -9.79 3.98 -14.76
C ARG A 113 -8.59 3.51 -13.94
N SER A 114 -7.93 4.43 -13.24
CA SER A 114 -6.80 4.09 -12.38
C SER A 114 -7.24 3.22 -11.21
N TYR A 115 -8.35 3.55 -10.53
CA TYR A 115 -8.92 2.69 -9.49
C TYR A 115 -9.47 1.35 -10.01
N GLU A 116 -10.10 1.35 -11.19
CA GLU A 116 -10.64 0.13 -11.84
C GLU A 116 -9.57 -0.93 -12.08
N ARG A 117 -8.30 -0.54 -12.29
CA ARG A 117 -7.18 -1.48 -12.39
C ARG A 117 -6.99 -2.30 -11.11
N TRP A 118 -7.24 -1.71 -9.95
CA TRP A 118 -7.08 -2.37 -8.66
C TRP A 118 -8.37 -3.08 -8.21
N GLN A 119 -9.54 -2.49 -8.51
CA GLN A 119 -10.85 -3.05 -8.17
C GLN A 119 -11.86 -2.87 -9.33
N PRO A 120 -11.85 -3.74 -10.34
CA PRO A 120 -12.70 -3.58 -11.53
C PRO A 120 -14.19 -3.87 -11.27
N ARG A 121 -14.51 -4.57 -10.18
CA ARG A 121 -15.89 -5.02 -9.86
C ARG A 121 -16.65 -4.06 -8.94
N ALA A 122 -16.00 -2.99 -8.47
CA ALA A 122 -16.67 -1.98 -7.64
C ALA A 122 -17.58 -1.08 -8.48
N ARG A 123 -18.55 -0.46 -7.81
CA ARG A 123 -19.43 0.55 -8.41
C ARG A 123 -18.79 1.93 -8.25
N TYR A 124 -18.52 2.59 -9.37
CA TYR A 124 -17.94 3.93 -9.38
C TYR A 124 -19.00 5.01 -9.56
N LYS A 125 -18.90 6.09 -8.78
CA LYS A 125 -19.71 7.31 -8.95
C LYS A 125 -18.80 8.53 -8.93
N ILE A 126 -18.79 9.25 -10.05
CA ILE A 126 -18.06 10.51 -10.22
C ILE A 126 -19.00 11.69 -9.96
N ALA A 127 -18.48 12.69 -9.26
CA ALA A 127 -19.07 14.02 -9.17
C ALA A 127 -17.96 15.06 -9.45
N CYS A 128 -18.13 15.84 -10.53
CA CYS A 128 -17.20 16.93 -10.87
C CYS A 128 -17.83 18.25 -10.47
N ASP A 129 -17.10 19.03 -9.67
CA ASP A 129 -17.51 20.27 -9.04
C ASP A 129 -18.94 20.22 -8.48
N PRO A 130 -19.26 19.26 -7.58
CA PRO A 130 -20.63 19.00 -7.17
C PRO A 130 -21.20 20.04 -6.20
N ALA A 131 -22.54 20.11 -6.15
CA ALA A 131 -23.23 20.75 -5.05
C ALA A 131 -23.35 19.83 -3.82
N LEU A 132 -23.60 20.42 -2.64
CA LEU A 132 -23.77 19.68 -1.37
C LEU A 132 -24.78 18.52 -1.49
N GLU A 133 -25.93 18.77 -2.09
CA GLU A 133 -26.99 17.77 -2.26
C GLU A 133 -26.57 16.61 -3.17
N ASP A 134 -25.71 16.87 -4.16
CA ASP A 134 -25.20 15.81 -5.05
C ASP A 134 -24.27 14.88 -4.28
N VAL A 135 -23.38 15.44 -3.44
CA VAL A 135 -22.50 14.65 -2.57
C VAL A 135 -23.32 13.82 -1.58
N ARG A 136 -24.30 14.42 -0.92
CA ARG A 136 -25.22 13.71 -0.01
C ARG A 136 -25.94 12.56 -0.72
N LYS A 137 -26.49 12.82 -1.90
CA LYS A 137 -27.20 11.80 -2.69
C LYS A 137 -26.28 10.66 -3.10
N ILE A 138 -25.05 10.95 -3.53
CA ILE A 138 -24.07 9.92 -3.90
C ILE A 138 -23.72 9.06 -2.69
N CYS A 139 -23.35 9.68 -1.57
CA CYS A 139 -22.94 8.97 -0.36
C CYS A 139 -24.04 8.05 0.17
N THR A 140 -25.25 8.60 0.37
CA THR A 140 -26.41 7.83 0.87
C THR A 140 -26.88 6.75 -0.10
N THR A 141 -26.73 6.96 -1.41
CA THR A 141 -27.04 5.93 -2.41
C THR A 141 -26.01 4.80 -2.38
N LEU A 142 -24.73 5.12 -2.32
CA LEU A 142 -23.66 4.12 -2.28
C LEU A 142 -23.76 3.28 -1.00
N ARG A 143 -23.88 3.88 0.19
CA ARG A 143 -24.04 3.11 1.44
C ARG A 143 -25.22 2.14 1.36
N ARG A 144 -26.39 2.62 0.91
CA ARG A 144 -27.59 1.76 0.76
C ARG A 144 -27.37 0.57 -0.17
N VAL A 145 -26.61 0.75 -1.25
CA VAL A 145 -26.32 -0.31 -2.22
C VAL A 145 -25.22 -1.25 -1.73
N THR A 146 -24.22 -0.73 -1.01
CA THR A 146 -23.07 -1.47 -0.48
C THR A 146 -23.42 -2.28 0.78
N GLY A 147 -24.40 -1.84 1.56
CA GLY A 147 -24.77 -2.50 2.81
C GLY A 147 -23.61 -2.51 3.81
N GLY A 148 -23.24 -3.71 4.29
CA GLY A 148 -22.14 -3.91 5.25
C GLY A 148 -20.74 -3.95 4.63
N ASP A 149 -20.61 -3.90 3.30
CA ASP A 149 -19.31 -3.82 2.64
C ASP A 149 -18.71 -2.41 2.72
N ARG A 150 -17.46 -2.27 2.30
CA ARG A 150 -16.70 -1.02 2.43
C ARG A 150 -16.98 -0.07 1.27
N VAL A 151 -17.12 1.22 1.58
CA VAL A 151 -17.21 2.33 0.62
C VAL A 151 -15.90 3.13 0.64
N LEU A 152 -15.32 3.40 -0.53
CA LEU A 152 -14.22 4.35 -0.67
C LEU A 152 -14.76 5.72 -1.06
N PHE A 153 -14.32 6.75 -0.34
CA PHE A 153 -14.60 8.15 -0.64
C PHE A 153 -13.31 8.87 -0.96
N HIS A 154 -13.13 9.23 -2.21
CA HIS A 154 -12.01 10.03 -2.68
C HIS A 154 -12.47 11.47 -2.84
N TYR A 155 -11.83 12.40 -2.15
CA TYR A 155 -12.08 13.82 -2.26
C TYR A 155 -10.82 14.54 -2.73
N ASN A 156 -10.96 15.26 -3.84
CA ASN A 156 -9.93 16.15 -4.37
C ASN A 156 -10.42 17.59 -4.26
N GLY A 157 -9.73 18.39 -3.45
CA GLY A 157 -10.10 19.76 -3.09
C GLY A 157 -9.15 20.83 -3.63
N HIS A 158 -8.56 20.64 -4.81
CA HIS A 158 -7.59 21.60 -5.37
C HIS A 158 -8.20 22.96 -5.77
N GLY A 159 -9.48 22.99 -6.16
CA GLY A 159 -10.19 24.19 -6.63
C GLY A 159 -11.03 24.88 -5.56
N VAL A 160 -10.85 24.52 -4.29
CA VAL A 160 -11.63 25.03 -3.15
C VAL A 160 -10.72 25.38 -1.98
N PRO A 161 -11.20 26.16 -1.00
CA PRO A 161 -10.38 26.52 0.13
C PRO A 161 -9.91 25.33 0.98
N ARG A 162 -8.90 25.55 1.82
CA ARG A 162 -8.43 24.56 2.77
C ARG A 162 -9.55 24.15 3.76
N PRO A 163 -9.52 22.90 4.25
CA PRO A 163 -10.44 22.44 5.28
C PRO A 163 -10.38 23.30 6.54
N THR A 164 -11.53 23.54 7.16
CA THR A 164 -11.62 24.40 8.34
C THR A 164 -11.33 23.62 9.63
N ARG A 165 -10.89 24.31 10.69
CA ARG A 165 -10.76 23.74 12.05
C ARG A 165 -12.11 23.38 12.69
N ASN A 166 -13.20 23.90 12.12
CA ASN A 166 -14.55 23.54 12.54
C ASN A 166 -14.92 22.14 12.03
N GLY A 167 -14.15 21.56 11.12
CA GLY A 167 -14.40 20.25 10.55
C GLY A 167 -15.32 20.29 9.34
N GLU A 168 -15.07 21.26 8.46
CA GLU A 168 -15.77 21.41 7.20
C GLU A 168 -14.78 21.24 6.04
N ILE A 169 -15.25 20.57 4.98
CA ILE A 169 -14.62 20.57 3.66
C ILE A 169 -15.49 21.40 2.71
N TRP A 170 -14.96 21.80 1.56
CA TRP A 170 -15.65 22.72 0.68
C TRP A 170 -16.15 22.03 -0.59
N VAL A 171 -17.36 22.39 -1.00
CA VAL A 171 -17.98 22.04 -2.28
C VAL A 171 -18.56 23.30 -2.93
N PHE A 172 -19.27 23.18 -4.04
CA PHE A 172 -19.83 24.34 -4.74
C PHE A 172 -21.33 24.51 -4.47
N ASN A 173 -21.86 25.68 -4.82
CA ASN A 173 -23.28 25.82 -5.11
C ASN A 173 -23.55 25.54 -6.62
N LYS A 174 -24.81 25.34 -6.99
CA LYS A 174 -25.20 25.02 -8.37
C LYS A 174 -24.81 26.10 -9.40
N SER A 175 -24.66 27.35 -8.95
CA SER A 175 -24.29 28.48 -9.79
C SER A 175 -22.78 28.75 -9.84
N PHE A 176 -21.96 27.98 -9.13
CA PHE A 176 -20.50 28.17 -9.02
C PHE A 176 -20.07 29.58 -8.57
N THR A 177 -20.91 30.23 -7.74
CA THR A 177 -20.63 31.58 -7.22
C THR A 177 -20.07 31.57 -5.82
N GLN A 178 -20.27 30.49 -5.06
CA GLN A 178 -19.89 30.39 -3.66
C GLN A 178 -19.36 28.99 -3.34
N TYR A 179 -18.37 28.94 -2.44
CA TYR A 179 -17.96 27.72 -1.77
C TYR A 179 -18.94 27.43 -0.63
N ILE A 180 -19.45 26.20 -0.59
CA ILE A 180 -20.42 25.74 0.40
C ILE A 180 -19.70 24.80 1.37
N PRO A 181 -19.77 25.04 2.70
CA PRO A 181 -19.17 24.14 3.67
C PRO A 181 -19.98 22.86 3.78
N LEU A 182 -19.28 21.73 3.78
CA LEU A 182 -19.80 20.39 4.02
C LEU A 182 -19.25 19.90 5.36
N SER A 183 -20.14 19.70 6.33
CA SER A 183 -19.78 19.24 7.67
C SER A 183 -19.34 17.77 7.66
N LEU A 184 -18.17 17.48 8.23
CA LEU A 184 -17.69 16.10 8.38
C LEU A 184 -18.60 15.25 9.28
N TYR A 185 -19.33 15.88 10.21
CA TYR A 185 -20.33 15.22 11.04
C TYR A 185 -21.48 14.63 10.21
N ASP A 186 -21.93 15.36 9.18
CA ASP A 186 -22.99 14.89 8.28
C ASP A 186 -22.46 13.83 7.32
N LEU A 187 -21.23 14.02 6.81
CA LEU A 187 -20.57 13.06 5.91
C LEU A 187 -20.43 11.67 6.55
N GLN A 188 -20.11 11.62 7.84
CA GLN A 188 -20.06 10.39 8.64
C GLN A 188 -21.40 9.65 8.60
N SER A 189 -22.50 10.37 8.81
CA SER A 189 -23.86 9.82 8.79
C SER A 189 -24.30 9.37 7.39
N TRP A 190 -23.76 9.94 6.32
CA TRP A 190 -24.16 9.58 4.95
C TRP A 190 -23.43 8.34 4.42
N ILE A 191 -22.14 8.23 4.75
CA ILE A 191 -21.30 7.14 4.26
C ILE A 191 -21.27 5.99 5.25
N GLU A 192 -21.41 6.23 6.55
CA GLU A 192 -21.36 5.22 7.61
C GLU A 192 -20.10 4.30 7.59
N TYR A 193 -19.99 3.42 8.58
CA TYR A 193 -18.97 2.37 8.63
C TYR A 193 -19.45 1.10 7.90
N PRO A 194 -18.57 0.34 7.22
CA PRO A 194 -17.14 0.55 7.03
C PRO A 194 -16.78 1.44 5.83
N ALA A 195 -15.78 2.32 5.99
CA ALA A 195 -15.36 3.25 4.94
C ALA A 195 -13.84 3.52 4.92
N VAL A 196 -13.35 3.89 3.73
CA VAL A 196 -11.98 4.39 3.48
C VAL A 196 -12.08 5.76 2.85
N TYR A 197 -11.32 6.71 3.35
CA TYR A 197 -11.29 8.08 2.85
C TYR A 197 -9.91 8.44 2.29
N VAL A 198 -9.87 9.04 1.12
CA VAL A 198 -8.67 9.61 0.50
C VAL A 198 -8.86 11.12 0.36
N TRP A 199 -7.96 11.89 0.97
CA TRP A 199 -8.05 13.35 1.05
C TRP A 199 -6.88 13.99 0.29
N GLU A 200 -7.16 14.43 -0.93
CA GLU A 200 -6.24 15.20 -1.78
C GLU A 200 -6.54 16.70 -1.65
N CYS A 201 -5.94 17.33 -0.65
CA CYS A 201 -6.00 18.78 -0.47
C CYS A 201 -4.86 19.26 0.44
N SER A 202 -4.62 20.57 0.46
CA SER A 202 -3.69 21.16 1.44
C SER A 202 -4.28 21.11 2.84
N SER A 203 -3.42 20.95 3.86
CA SER A 203 -3.80 20.78 5.27
C SER A 203 -4.78 19.63 5.55
N ALA A 204 -4.68 18.52 4.79
CA ALA A 204 -5.61 17.39 4.81
C ALA A 204 -5.73 16.67 6.17
N GLU A 205 -4.67 16.61 6.99
CA GLU A 205 -4.75 16.01 8.34
C GLU A 205 -5.78 16.71 9.24
N THR A 206 -6.07 17.99 9.02
CA THR A 206 -7.11 18.74 9.75
C THR A 206 -8.49 18.08 9.62
N ILE A 207 -8.74 17.45 8.46
CA ILE A 207 -9.95 16.66 8.21
C ILE A 207 -9.97 15.45 9.14
N ILE A 208 -8.88 14.69 9.22
CA ILE A 208 -8.80 13.48 10.07
C ILE A 208 -9.01 13.84 11.55
N GLN A 209 -8.36 14.90 12.03
CA GLN A 209 -8.51 15.35 13.42
C GLN A 209 -9.96 15.72 13.75
N SER A 210 -10.60 16.49 12.87
CA SER A 210 -12.00 16.89 13.03
C SER A 210 -12.96 15.71 12.90
N PHE A 211 -12.68 14.78 11.98
CA PHE A 211 -13.46 13.55 11.79
C PHE A 211 -13.43 12.69 13.06
N LEU A 212 -12.25 12.47 13.66
CA LEU A 212 -12.13 11.70 14.90
C LEU A 212 -12.83 12.38 16.09
N ARG A 213 -12.85 13.71 16.13
CA ARG A 213 -13.63 14.48 17.12
C ARG A 213 -15.13 14.20 16.95
N PHE A 214 -15.65 14.38 15.74
CA PHE A 214 -17.08 14.14 15.45
C PHE A 214 -17.50 12.69 15.61
N ALA A 215 -16.60 11.73 15.35
CA ALA A 215 -16.86 10.32 15.64
C ALA A 215 -17.15 10.10 17.14
N GLY A 216 -16.38 10.74 18.02
CA GLY A 216 -16.64 10.70 19.46
C GLY A 216 -17.91 11.45 19.87
N ASP A 217 -18.33 12.47 19.12
CA ASP A 217 -19.59 13.17 19.37
C ASP A 217 -20.80 12.30 18.97
N HIS A 218 -20.71 11.54 17.88
CA HIS A 218 -21.70 10.52 17.49
C HIS A 218 -21.82 9.40 18.54
N GLU A 219 -20.69 8.90 19.06
CA GLU A 219 -20.68 7.90 20.15
C GLU A 219 -21.40 8.43 21.40
N LYS A 220 -21.14 9.68 21.80
CA LYS A 220 -21.82 10.32 22.93
C LYS A 220 -23.31 10.53 22.69
N ALA A 221 -23.70 10.94 21.48
CA ALA A 221 -25.09 11.12 21.11
C ALA A 221 -25.85 9.78 21.19
N TRP A 222 -25.25 8.72 20.65
CA TRP A 222 -25.78 7.37 20.74
C TRP A 222 -25.93 6.90 22.19
N GLN A 223 -24.90 7.11 23.02
CA GLN A 223 -24.93 6.73 24.44
C GLN A 223 -26.06 7.44 25.18
N LYS A 224 -26.24 8.74 24.95
CA LYS A 224 -27.33 9.52 25.56
C LYS A 224 -28.71 8.98 25.15
N ASP A 225 -28.89 8.63 23.89
CA ASP A 225 -30.14 8.07 23.39
C ASP A 225 -30.41 6.69 23.99
N PHE A 226 -29.35 5.89 24.16
CA PHE A 226 -29.42 4.58 24.81
C PHE A 226 -29.75 4.68 26.31
N ASP A 227 -29.11 5.58 27.05
CA ASP A 227 -29.41 5.84 28.47
C ASP A 227 -30.87 6.29 28.64
N THR A 228 -31.33 7.20 27.77
CA THR A 228 -32.74 7.66 27.76
C THR A 228 -33.71 6.51 27.47
N PHE A 229 -33.33 5.56 26.61
CA PHE A 229 -34.12 4.38 26.32
C PHE A 229 -34.18 3.43 27.53
N GLN A 230 -33.05 3.22 28.22
CA GLN A 230 -32.99 2.42 29.44
C GLN A 230 -33.87 3.00 30.54
N GLU A 231 -33.82 4.31 30.77
CA GLU A 231 -34.64 4.99 31.78
C GLU A 231 -36.16 4.86 31.53
N ARG A 232 -36.58 4.75 30.26
CA ARG A 232 -37.99 4.59 29.87
C ARG A 232 -38.46 3.14 29.86
N SER A 233 -37.54 2.17 29.94
CA SER A 233 -37.86 0.76 29.83
C SER A 233 -38.15 0.17 31.21
N ASP A 234 -39.40 -0.23 31.47
CA ASP A 234 -39.79 -0.97 32.68
C ASP A 234 -39.34 -2.46 32.65
N ARG A 235 -38.49 -2.85 31.69
CA ARG A 235 -38.02 -4.24 31.57
C ARG A 235 -36.97 -4.54 32.64
N PRO A 236 -37.03 -5.71 33.29
CA PRO A 236 -35.95 -6.14 34.17
C PRO A 236 -34.65 -6.20 33.36
N LEU A 237 -33.56 -5.66 33.92
CA LEU A 237 -32.22 -5.70 33.34
C LEU A 237 -31.94 -7.14 32.89
N SER A 238 -31.65 -7.33 31.59
CA SER A 238 -31.16 -8.61 31.10
C SER A 238 -29.87 -8.97 31.84
N ALA A 239 -29.58 -10.26 32.00
CA ALA A 239 -28.33 -10.69 32.62
C ALA A 239 -27.16 -10.28 31.72
N ILE A 240 -26.61 -9.10 31.96
CA ILE A 240 -25.41 -8.59 31.27
C ILE A 240 -24.28 -9.55 31.61
N SER A 241 -23.89 -10.36 30.63
CA SER A 241 -22.68 -11.18 30.72
C SER A 241 -21.47 -10.27 30.61
N SER A 242 -20.45 -10.49 31.44
CA SER A 242 -19.20 -9.71 31.45
C SER A 242 -18.41 -9.74 30.14
N GLY A 243 -18.85 -10.51 29.14
CA GLY A 243 -18.22 -10.61 27.82
C GLY A 243 -18.99 -9.96 26.65
N MET A 244 -20.14 -9.31 26.88
CA MET A 244 -20.93 -8.68 25.79
C MET A 244 -20.42 -7.28 25.46
N ASP A 245 -20.28 -6.96 24.17
CA ASP A 245 -19.96 -5.59 23.71
C ASP A 245 -21.18 -4.66 23.92
N GLN A 246 -20.96 -3.34 23.98
CA GLN A 246 -22.03 -2.36 24.23
C GLN A 246 -23.15 -2.42 23.18
N ASP A 247 -22.80 -2.70 21.92
CA ASP A 247 -23.76 -2.87 20.82
C ASP A 247 -24.63 -4.12 21.03
N GLU A 248 -24.03 -5.22 21.48
CA GLU A 248 -24.74 -6.48 21.78
C GLU A 248 -25.66 -6.33 22.99
N GLN A 249 -25.23 -5.58 24.01
CA GLN A 249 -26.05 -5.25 25.17
C GLN A 249 -27.28 -4.42 24.76
N ALA A 250 -27.08 -3.46 23.86
CA ALA A 250 -28.15 -2.61 23.36
C ALA A 250 -29.17 -3.40 22.54
N GLU A 251 -28.71 -4.26 21.63
CA GLU A 251 -29.56 -5.14 20.83
C GLU A 251 -30.35 -6.12 21.72
N ALA A 252 -29.70 -6.71 22.74
CA ALA A 252 -30.37 -7.60 23.70
C ALA A 252 -31.48 -6.91 24.50
N MET A 253 -31.37 -5.60 24.71
CA MET A 253 -32.43 -4.78 25.35
C MET A 253 -33.48 -4.25 24.36
N GLY A 254 -33.34 -4.56 23.07
CA GLY A 254 -34.27 -4.14 22.03
C GLY A 254 -34.03 -2.73 21.50
N PHE A 255 -32.89 -2.11 21.80
CA PHE A 255 -32.47 -0.85 21.19
C PHE A 255 -31.86 -1.15 19.82
N MET A 256 -32.59 -0.81 18.74
CA MET A 256 -32.21 -1.20 17.38
C MET A 256 -31.19 -0.27 16.71
N THR A 257 -30.78 0.81 17.38
CA THR A 257 -29.78 1.74 16.86
C THR A 257 -28.39 1.21 17.17
N ARG A 258 -27.57 0.98 16.13
CA ARG A 258 -26.20 0.48 16.30
C ARG A 258 -25.23 1.56 16.74
N LEU A 259 -24.24 1.16 17.54
CA LEU A 259 -23.15 2.05 17.94
C LEU A 259 -22.35 2.51 16.69
N PRO A 260 -22.19 3.82 16.44
CA PRO A 260 -21.45 4.31 15.29
C PRO A 260 -19.95 4.05 15.42
N LYS A 261 -19.39 3.22 14.53
CA LYS A 261 -17.97 2.82 14.51
C LYS A 261 -17.09 3.74 13.64
N TYR A 262 -17.37 5.04 13.59
CA TYR A 262 -16.67 5.97 12.69
C TYR A 262 -15.18 6.12 13.00
N ARG A 263 -14.75 5.86 14.25
CA ARG A 263 -13.33 5.85 14.63
C ARG A 263 -12.51 4.75 13.97
N GLU A 264 -13.17 3.67 13.54
CA GLU A 264 -12.55 2.55 12.83
C GLU A 264 -12.42 2.79 11.32
N CYS A 265 -13.00 3.88 10.80
CA CYS A 265 -12.82 4.26 9.40
C CYS A 265 -11.34 4.55 9.10
N ILE A 266 -10.94 4.21 7.88
CA ILE A 266 -9.57 4.37 7.43
C ILE A 266 -9.44 5.68 6.67
N HIS A 267 -8.35 6.41 6.90
CA HIS A 267 -8.09 7.69 6.24
C HIS A 267 -6.68 7.71 5.67
N LEU A 268 -6.54 8.28 4.48
CA LEU A 268 -5.28 8.58 3.81
C LEU A 268 -5.34 10.07 3.42
N ALA A 269 -4.46 10.88 3.96
CA ALA A 269 -4.39 12.33 3.75
C ALA A 269 -3.05 12.72 3.13
N ALA A 270 -3.10 13.63 2.16
CA ALA A 270 -1.93 14.02 1.39
C ALA A 270 -0.84 14.73 2.21
N CYS A 271 -1.22 15.50 3.23
CA CYS A 271 -0.29 16.34 3.99
C CYS A 271 -0.74 16.58 5.43
N ARG A 272 0.20 17.01 6.30
CA ARG A 272 -0.09 17.38 7.70
C ARG A 272 -0.85 18.69 7.82
N SER A 273 -1.36 18.97 9.02
CA SER A 273 -2.04 20.24 9.29
C SER A 273 -1.07 21.41 9.12
N GLY A 274 -1.44 22.39 8.29
CA GLY A 274 -0.60 23.55 7.98
C GLY A 274 0.35 23.36 6.79
N GLU A 275 0.58 22.13 6.33
CA GLU A 275 1.34 21.88 5.10
C GLU A 275 0.47 22.17 3.85
N SER A 276 1.16 22.46 2.74
CA SER A 276 0.56 22.67 1.43
C SER A 276 1.04 21.60 0.46
N LEU A 277 0.24 21.36 -0.58
CA LEU A 277 0.61 20.40 -1.62
C LEU A 277 1.81 20.89 -2.45
N PRO A 278 2.65 19.98 -2.95
CA PRO A 278 3.77 20.33 -3.83
C PRO A 278 3.34 21.02 -5.11
N MET A 279 4.14 21.98 -5.58
CA MET A 279 3.87 22.77 -6.80
C MET A 279 4.95 22.63 -7.88
N ASP A 280 5.81 21.61 -7.79
CA ASP A 280 6.89 21.38 -8.78
C ASP A 280 6.29 21.19 -10.19
N PRO A 281 6.65 22.02 -11.18
CA PRO A 281 6.14 21.93 -12.55
C PRO A 281 6.41 20.61 -13.26
N ASN A 282 7.40 19.85 -12.80
CA ASN A 282 7.76 18.54 -13.35
C ASN A 282 6.90 17.40 -12.80
N MET A 283 6.11 17.65 -11.76
CA MET A 283 5.24 16.67 -11.11
C MET A 283 3.76 17.00 -11.35
N PRO A 284 2.87 16.00 -11.23
CA PRO A 284 1.44 16.25 -11.22
C PRO A 284 1.03 17.07 -9.99
N ALA A 285 -0.01 17.89 -10.16
CA ALA A 285 -0.59 18.68 -9.08
C ALA A 285 -1.25 17.79 -8.02
N ASP A 286 -1.88 16.67 -8.43
CA ASP A 286 -2.45 15.65 -7.53
C ASP A 286 -1.42 14.56 -7.20
N LEU A 287 -0.24 14.97 -6.73
CA LEU A 287 0.89 14.07 -6.50
C LEU A 287 0.56 12.90 -5.57
N PHE A 288 -0.21 13.15 -4.50
CA PHE A 288 -0.57 12.09 -3.56
C PHE A 288 -1.47 11.04 -4.22
N THR A 289 -2.51 11.48 -4.93
CA THR A 289 -3.41 10.63 -5.71
C THR A 289 -2.67 9.87 -6.81
N SER A 290 -1.73 10.52 -7.49
CA SER A 290 -0.86 9.90 -8.49
C SER A 290 0.00 8.80 -7.87
N CYS A 291 0.61 9.04 -6.69
CA CYS A 291 1.33 8.00 -5.94
C CYS A 291 0.41 6.82 -5.60
N LEU A 292 -0.80 7.08 -5.12
CA LEU A 292 -1.75 6.05 -4.68
C LEU A 292 -2.26 5.17 -5.83
N THR A 293 -2.58 5.78 -6.97
CA THR A 293 -3.33 5.12 -8.04
C THR A 293 -2.45 4.68 -9.21
N THR A 294 -1.30 5.31 -9.42
CA THR A 294 -0.33 5.05 -10.50
C THR A 294 1.13 4.98 -10.00
N PRO A 295 1.43 4.16 -8.98
CA PRO A 295 2.70 4.22 -8.25
C PRO A 295 3.95 4.00 -9.12
N VAL A 296 3.90 3.05 -10.06
CA VAL A 296 5.05 2.78 -10.97
C VAL A 296 5.34 3.98 -11.86
N GLN A 297 4.31 4.62 -12.42
CA GLN A 297 4.48 5.81 -13.27
C GLN A 297 5.03 7.00 -12.47
N THR A 298 4.46 7.25 -11.29
CA THR A 298 4.92 8.34 -10.42
C THR A 298 6.35 8.12 -9.93
N SER A 299 6.71 6.90 -9.56
CA SER A 299 8.06 6.58 -9.09
C SER A 299 9.12 6.70 -10.18
N VAL A 300 8.84 6.26 -11.41
CA VAL A 300 9.76 6.47 -12.55
C VAL A 300 9.99 7.96 -12.81
N LEU A 301 8.91 8.75 -12.90
CA LEU A 301 9.02 10.19 -13.14
C LEU A 301 9.78 10.91 -12.02
N TRP A 302 9.43 10.63 -10.76
CA TRP A 302 10.13 11.18 -9.60
C TRP A 302 11.61 10.81 -9.60
N TYR A 303 11.94 9.55 -9.91
CA TYR A 303 13.31 9.07 -9.92
C TYR A 303 14.15 9.75 -11.01
N LEU A 304 13.58 9.97 -12.21
CA LEU A 304 14.24 10.72 -13.29
C LEU A 304 14.57 12.17 -12.88
N ILE A 305 13.66 12.82 -12.15
CA ILE A 305 13.87 14.19 -11.65
C ILE A 305 14.95 14.18 -10.57
N LYS A 306 14.84 13.28 -9.59
CA LYS A 306 15.77 13.15 -8.46
C LYS A 306 17.20 12.83 -8.91
N SER A 307 17.35 11.95 -9.89
CA SER A 307 18.64 11.56 -10.47
C SER A 307 19.19 12.58 -11.48
N LYS A 308 18.43 13.64 -11.82
CA LYS A 308 18.76 14.64 -12.84
C LYS A 308 18.97 14.04 -14.25
N ARG A 309 18.31 12.92 -14.53
CA ARG A 309 18.39 12.20 -15.81
C ARG A 309 17.22 12.50 -16.75
N LYS A 310 16.28 13.37 -16.34
CA LYS A 310 15.08 13.70 -17.12
C LYS A 310 15.38 14.11 -18.56
N ASP A 311 16.43 14.91 -18.78
CA ASP A 311 16.80 15.41 -20.12
C ASP A 311 17.42 14.34 -21.02
N GLU A 312 17.79 13.17 -20.49
CA GLU A 312 18.31 12.05 -21.28
C GLU A 312 17.21 11.30 -22.03
N PHE A 313 15.95 11.52 -21.69
CA PHE A 313 14.81 10.77 -22.18
C PHE A 313 13.78 11.67 -22.87
N PRO A 314 12.99 11.13 -23.82
CA PRO A 314 11.90 11.88 -24.41
C PRO A 314 10.80 12.15 -23.36
N PRO A 315 9.98 13.21 -23.54
CA PRO A 315 8.95 13.58 -22.58
C PRO A 315 7.87 12.51 -22.37
N ASN A 316 7.69 11.61 -23.34
CA ASN A 316 6.75 10.49 -23.29
C ASN A 316 7.41 9.17 -22.79
N ILE A 317 8.52 9.24 -22.05
CA ILE A 317 9.25 8.05 -21.55
C ILE A 317 8.36 7.00 -20.89
N LEU A 318 7.33 7.41 -20.14
CA LEU A 318 6.40 6.50 -19.47
C LEU A 318 5.58 5.64 -20.44
N GLU A 319 5.41 6.10 -21.68
CA GLU A 319 4.74 5.37 -22.77
C GLU A 319 5.71 4.50 -23.57
N GLU A 320 7.01 4.82 -23.54
CA GLU A 320 8.06 4.05 -24.24
C GLU A 320 8.51 2.80 -23.46
N ILE A 321 8.16 2.67 -22.16
CA ILE A 321 8.45 1.45 -21.39
C ILE A 321 7.60 0.30 -21.96
N PRO A 322 8.22 -0.76 -22.50
CA PRO A 322 7.48 -1.80 -23.19
C PRO A 322 6.68 -2.67 -22.21
N GLY A 323 5.45 -3.00 -22.62
CA GLY A 323 4.63 -4.01 -21.95
C GLY A 323 3.37 -3.51 -21.27
N SER A 324 2.88 -4.34 -20.36
CA SER A 324 1.64 -4.10 -19.61
C SER A 324 1.83 -4.41 -18.14
N LEU A 325 1.22 -3.61 -17.27
CA LEU A 325 1.25 -3.77 -15.81
C LEU A 325 0.70 -5.14 -15.34
N THR A 326 -0.14 -5.79 -16.15
CA THR A 326 -0.72 -7.11 -15.85
C THR A 326 0.20 -8.26 -16.23
N GLU A 327 1.13 -8.05 -17.17
CA GLU A 327 1.96 -9.10 -17.77
C GLU A 327 3.37 -9.09 -17.17
N ARG A 328 3.58 -9.94 -16.15
CA ARG A 328 4.85 -10.03 -15.39
C ARG A 328 6.09 -10.31 -16.24
N LYS A 329 5.92 -10.85 -17.45
CA LYS A 329 7.03 -11.13 -18.37
C LYS A 329 7.51 -9.90 -19.13
N THR A 330 6.71 -8.83 -19.14
CA THR A 330 7.09 -7.57 -19.77
C THR A 330 7.82 -6.67 -18.78
N VAL A 331 8.65 -5.75 -19.26
CA VAL A 331 9.44 -4.82 -18.41
C VAL A 331 8.52 -4.03 -17.46
N LEU A 332 7.42 -3.50 -17.98
CA LEU A 332 6.47 -2.75 -17.16
C LEU A 332 5.76 -3.62 -16.11
N GLY A 333 5.41 -4.87 -16.45
CA GLY A 333 4.79 -5.79 -15.50
C GLY A 333 5.77 -6.34 -14.46
N GLU A 334 7.03 -6.53 -14.82
CA GLU A 334 8.11 -6.89 -13.90
C GLU A 334 8.36 -5.77 -12.89
N LEU A 335 8.47 -4.52 -13.34
CA LEU A 335 8.57 -3.34 -12.46
C LEU A 335 7.43 -3.29 -11.43
N ASN A 336 6.19 -3.49 -11.90
CA ASN A 336 5.02 -3.50 -11.02
C ASN A 336 5.07 -4.66 -9.99
N TRP A 337 5.60 -5.81 -10.40
CA TRP A 337 5.74 -6.97 -9.52
C TRP A 337 6.82 -6.74 -8.46
N ILE A 338 7.98 -6.21 -8.84
CA ILE A 338 9.07 -5.83 -7.93
C ILE A 338 8.59 -4.75 -6.95
N PHE A 339 7.91 -3.71 -7.45
CA PHE A 339 7.32 -2.67 -6.60
C PHE A 339 6.37 -3.25 -5.53
N THR A 340 5.50 -4.17 -5.95
CA THR A 340 4.57 -4.84 -5.03
C THR A 340 5.34 -5.66 -3.98
N ALA A 341 6.38 -6.40 -4.37
CA ALA A 341 7.18 -7.20 -3.46
C ALA A 341 7.95 -6.34 -2.43
N ILE A 342 8.57 -5.26 -2.89
CA ILE A 342 9.31 -4.33 -2.02
C ILE A 342 8.35 -3.68 -1.02
N THR A 343 7.26 -3.07 -1.49
CA THR A 343 6.33 -2.36 -0.61
C THR A 343 5.61 -3.28 0.38
N ASP A 344 5.24 -4.50 -0.04
CA ASP A 344 4.65 -5.49 0.87
C ASP A 344 5.65 -5.94 1.94
N THR A 345 6.93 -6.05 1.58
CA THR A 345 7.98 -6.44 2.54
C THR A 345 8.36 -5.31 3.50
N ILE A 346 8.41 -4.07 3.03
CA ILE A 346 8.57 -2.89 3.90
C ILE A 346 7.45 -2.86 4.93
N ALA A 347 6.20 -3.04 4.49
CA ALA A 347 5.05 -3.10 5.38
C ALA A 347 5.16 -4.24 6.40
N PHE A 348 5.52 -5.44 5.96
CA PHE A 348 5.63 -6.61 6.83
C PHE A 348 6.70 -6.45 7.91
N THR A 349 7.82 -5.82 7.57
CA THR A 349 8.97 -5.62 8.47
C THR A 349 8.81 -4.42 9.39
N SER A 350 8.05 -3.40 8.97
CA SER A 350 7.91 -2.13 9.70
C SER A 350 6.65 -2.03 10.55
N LEU A 351 5.60 -2.81 10.26
CA LEU A 351 4.29 -2.68 10.92
C LEU A 351 4.01 -3.81 11.91
N PRO A 352 3.25 -3.54 12.99
CA PRO A 352 2.72 -4.59 13.86
C PRO A 352 1.87 -5.59 13.06
N ARG A 353 1.94 -6.87 13.45
CA ARG A 353 1.26 -7.98 12.76
C ARG A 353 -0.23 -7.71 12.53
N ASP A 354 -0.93 -7.19 13.54
CA ASP A 354 -2.37 -6.96 13.48
C ASP A 354 -2.74 -5.87 12.47
N VAL A 355 -1.98 -4.76 12.48
CA VAL A 355 -2.14 -3.65 11.52
C VAL A 355 -1.82 -4.12 10.11
N PHE A 356 -0.75 -4.89 9.94
CA PHE A 356 -0.38 -5.46 8.64
C PHE A 356 -1.48 -6.38 8.08
N GLN A 357 -2.01 -7.30 8.90
CA GLN A 357 -3.09 -8.19 8.47
C GLN A 357 -4.36 -7.42 8.11
N GLN A 358 -4.73 -6.43 8.93
CA GLN A 358 -5.91 -5.58 8.68
C GLN A 358 -5.78 -4.78 7.37
N LEU A 359 -4.62 -4.16 7.13
CA LEU A 359 -4.48 -3.21 6.01
C LEU A 359 -3.99 -3.85 4.71
N PHE A 360 -3.13 -4.88 4.78
CA PHE A 360 -2.46 -5.48 3.62
C PHE A 360 -3.02 -6.86 3.22
N ARG A 361 -3.91 -7.47 4.01
CA ARG A 361 -4.45 -8.82 3.74
C ARG A 361 -5.97 -8.91 3.69
N GLN A 362 -6.70 -8.00 4.34
CA GLN A 362 -8.17 -8.05 4.41
C GLN A 362 -8.86 -7.75 3.06
N ASP A 363 -8.48 -6.65 2.40
CA ASP A 363 -9.09 -6.17 1.15
C ASP A 363 -8.00 -5.86 0.11
N LEU A 364 -8.22 -6.28 -1.14
CA LEU A 364 -7.29 -6.09 -2.24
C LEU A 364 -7.09 -4.61 -2.59
N LEU A 365 -8.15 -3.81 -2.61
CA LEU A 365 -8.05 -2.38 -2.90
C LEU A 365 -7.35 -1.64 -1.77
N LEU A 366 -7.66 -2.00 -0.53
CA LEU A 366 -7.04 -1.43 0.65
C LEU A 366 -5.53 -1.70 0.68
N ALA A 367 -5.14 -2.97 0.53
CA ALA A 367 -3.74 -3.39 0.52
C ALA A 367 -2.93 -2.66 -0.57
N SER A 368 -3.60 -2.42 -1.69
CA SER A 368 -3.09 -1.68 -2.81
C SER A 368 -2.85 -0.21 -2.52
N LEU A 369 -3.83 0.46 -1.93
CA LEU A 369 -3.68 1.85 -1.49
C LEU A 369 -2.57 1.99 -0.45
N PHE A 370 -2.46 1.07 0.51
CA PHE A 370 -1.42 1.14 1.52
C PHE A 370 -0.02 0.82 1.00
N ARG A 371 0.14 -0.12 0.07
CA ARG A 371 1.42 -0.31 -0.65
C ARG A 371 1.84 0.98 -1.35
N SER A 372 0.91 1.61 -2.07
CA SER A 372 1.15 2.88 -2.74
C SER A 372 1.32 4.06 -1.79
N PHE A 373 0.74 4.01 -0.59
CA PHE A 373 0.93 5.03 0.45
C PHE A 373 2.37 5.03 0.99
N LEU A 374 3.04 3.88 1.05
CA LEU A 374 4.47 3.85 1.40
C LEU A 374 5.31 4.60 0.35
N LEU A 375 4.94 4.49 -0.92
CA LEU A 375 5.57 5.29 -1.97
C LEU A 375 5.27 6.79 -1.78
N SER A 376 4.04 7.17 -1.44
CA SER A 376 3.73 8.59 -1.22
C SER A 376 4.51 9.18 -0.05
N GLN A 377 4.69 8.44 1.06
CA GLN A 377 5.57 8.85 2.16
C GLN A 377 6.98 9.17 1.66
N ARG A 378 7.50 8.34 0.74
CA ARG A 378 8.84 8.51 0.18
C ARG A 378 8.93 9.67 -0.81
N VAL A 379 8.03 9.75 -1.78
CA VAL A 379 8.05 10.75 -2.85
C VAL A 379 7.78 12.14 -2.30
N MET A 380 6.78 12.28 -1.43
CA MET A 380 6.34 13.57 -0.92
C MET A 380 7.30 14.15 0.13
N ALA A 381 8.08 13.32 0.81
CA ALA A 381 9.12 13.77 1.73
C ALA A 381 10.20 14.63 1.05
N ASP A 382 10.48 14.42 -0.25
CA ASP A 382 11.42 15.27 -1.01
C ASP A 382 10.84 16.67 -1.34
N TYR A 383 9.53 16.87 -1.12
CA TYR A 383 8.80 18.12 -1.38
C TYR A 383 8.23 18.75 -0.08
N ASP A 384 8.86 18.49 1.07
CA ASP A 384 8.45 19.00 2.39
C ASP A 384 6.97 18.73 2.73
N CYS A 385 6.44 17.61 2.24
CA CYS A 385 5.04 17.24 2.39
C CYS A 385 4.93 15.85 3.01
N SER A 386 4.18 15.73 4.10
CA SER A 386 4.13 14.52 4.92
C SER A 386 2.74 13.87 4.87
N PRO A 387 2.55 12.79 4.10
CA PRO A 387 1.29 12.06 4.07
C PRO A 387 0.95 11.45 5.43
N VAL A 388 -0.34 11.48 5.78
CA VAL A 388 -0.85 10.98 7.07
C VAL A 388 -1.89 9.90 6.83
N SER A 389 -1.85 8.84 7.63
CA SER A 389 -2.84 7.77 7.59
C SER A 389 -3.51 7.56 8.95
N ARG A 390 -4.72 7.00 8.92
CA ARG A 390 -5.43 6.45 10.07
C ARG A 390 -5.92 5.05 9.71
N PRO A 391 -5.53 3.97 10.42
CA PRO A 391 -4.52 3.89 11.48
C PRO A 391 -3.18 4.51 11.09
N ALA A 392 -2.49 5.12 12.06
CA ALA A 392 -1.21 5.77 11.82
C ALA A 392 -0.13 4.74 11.53
N LEU A 393 0.58 4.91 10.42
CA LEU A 393 1.73 4.09 10.05
C LEU A 393 3.04 4.78 10.43
N ALA A 394 4.06 3.98 10.74
CA ALA A 394 5.42 4.48 10.86
C ALA A 394 5.89 5.08 9.52
N ASP A 395 6.80 6.06 9.59
CA ASP A 395 7.41 6.60 8.38
C ASP A 395 8.39 5.57 7.80
N THR A 396 8.12 5.13 6.57
CA THR A 396 8.93 4.16 5.84
C THR A 396 9.71 4.78 4.68
N SER A 397 9.72 6.11 4.55
CA SER A 397 10.36 6.84 3.44
C SER A 397 11.85 6.53 3.26
N ARG A 398 12.54 6.17 4.36
CA ARG A 398 13.99 5.88 4.41
C ARG A 398 14.33 4.41 4.60
N HIS A 399 13.37 3.50 4.43
CA HIS A 399 13.61 2.06 4.57
C HIS A 399 14.67 1.55 3.57
N GLU A 400 15.57 0.66 3.97
CA GLU A 400 16.73 0.24 3.15
C GLU A 400 16.34 -0.41 1.82
N LEU A 401 15.24 -1.20 1.81
CA LEU A 401 14.72 -1.85 0.59
C LEU A 401 14.35 -0.87 -0.55
N TRP A 402 14.17 0.41 -0.24
CA TRP A 402 13.99 1.41 -1.28
C TRP A 402 15.22 1.58 -2.17
N GLN A 403 16.42 1.26 -1.67
CA GLN A 403 17.65 1.25 -2.48
C GLN A 403 17.59 0.18 -3.58
N SER A 404 17.00 -0.98 -3.26
CA SER A 404 16.78 -2.04 -4.26
C SER A 404 15.79 -1.59 -5.33
N TRP A 405 14.78 -0.79 -4.97
CA TRP A 405 13.88 -0.18 -5.94
C TRP A 405 14.59 0.83 -6.84
N ASP A 406 15.43 1.70 -6.28
CA ASP A 406 16.20 2.68 -7.06
C ASP A 406 17.14 1.99 -8.05
N THR A 407 17.84 0.94 -7.62
CA THR A 407 18.72 0.12 -8.47
C THR A 407 17.93 -0.53 -9.60
N THR A 408 16.75 -1.06 -9.30
CA THR A 408 15.83 -1.64 -10.31
C THR A 408 15.43 -0.59 -11.34
N LEU A 409 15.09 0.63 -10.90
CA LEU A 409 14.73 1.73 -11.80
C LEU A 409 15.90 2.14 -12.69
N ASP A 410 17.12 2.26 -12.15
CA ASP A 410 18.31 2.57 -12.95
C ASP A 410 18.55 1.55 -14.06
N MET A 411 18.49 0.26 -13.73
CA MET A 411 18.68 -0.82 -14.72
C MET A 411 17.64 -0.75 -15.84
N VAL A 412 16.37 -0.51 -15.50
CA VAL A 412 15.30 -0.43 -16.49
C VAL A 412 15.42 0.83 -17.34
N LEU A 413 15.77 1.97 -16.75
CA LEU A 413 15.97 3.22 -17.49
C LEU A 413 17.14 3.12 -18.48
N ASP A 414 18.25 2.49 -18.08
CA ASP A 414 19.38 2.22 -18.98
C ASP A 414 18.97 1.30 -20.13
N TYR A 415 18.21 0.25 -19.85
CA TYR A 415 17.65 -0.63 -20.88
C TYR A 415 16.75 0.12 -21.87
N VAL A 416 15.82 0.95 -21.36
CA VAL A 416 14.91 1.73 -22.22
C VAL A 416 15.68 2.76 -23.06
N LYS A 417 16.74 3.36 -22.53
CA LYS A 417 17.61 4.28 -23.28
C LYS A 417 18.25 3.60 -24.49
N GLU A 418 18.77 2.39 -24.30
CA GLU A 418 19.34 1.58 -25.38
C GLU A 418 18.28 1.19 -26.42
N LEU A 419 17.07 0.80 -25.97
CA LEU A 419 15.96 0.50 -26.89
C LEU A 419 15.57 1.71 -27.76
N ILE A 420 15.47 2.89 -27.16
CA ILE A 420 15.17 4.14 -27.88
C ILE A 420 16.29 4.45 -28.88
N PHE A 421 17.55 4.29 -28.50
CA PHE A 421 18.70 4.49 -29.38
C PHE A 421 18.66 3.54 -30.60
N ILE A 422 18.38 2.26 -30.38
CA ILE A 422 18.26 1.26 -31.46
C ILE A 422 17.11 1.62 -32.39
N LYS A 423 15.93 1.96 -31.85
CA LYS A 423 14.74 2.36 -32.61
C LYS A 423 15.00 3.58 -33.51
N ASN A 424 15.78 4.54 -33.03
CA ASN A 424 16.10 5.76 -33.79
C ASN A 424 17.22 5.56 -34.82
N ASN A 425 18.14 4.61 -34.60
CA ASN A 425 19.32 4.41 -35.45
C ASN A 425 19.31 3.14 -36.30
N SER A 426 18.22 2.36 -36.30
CA SER A 426 18.12 1.10 -37.07
C SER A 426 18.22 1.29 -38.59
N VAL A 427 18.14 2.53 -39.09
CA VAL A 427 18.29 2.86 -40.52
C VAL A 427 19.76 3.06 -40.94
N VAL A 428 20.69 3.25 -39.99
CA VAL A 428 22.10 3.63 -40.30
C VAL A 428 23.15 2.76 -39.60
N ALA A 429 22.81 2.05 -38.53
CA ALA A 429 23.79 1.28 -37.78
C ALA A 429 24.12 -0.07 -38.44
N SER A 430 25.37 -0.23 -38.88
CA SER A 430 25.95 -1.56 -39.14
C SER A 430 25.97 -2.33 -37.82
N GLY A 431 25.45 -3.56 -37.77
CA GLY A 431 25.26 -4.34 -36.53
C GLY A 431 26.47 -4.46 -35.59
N ARG A 432 27.69 -4.14 -36.06
CA ARG A 432 28.91 -4.05 -35.25
C ARG A 432 28.97 -2.85 -34.29
N GLU A 433 28.38 -1.69 -34.62
CA GLU A 433 28.42 -0.52 -33.73
C GLU A 433 27.51 -0.66 -32.51
N ILE A 434 26.38 -1.37 -32.66
CA ILE A 434 25.43 -1.65 -31.58
C ILE A 434 26.05 -2.62 -30.55
N LEU A 435 26.78 -3.63 -31.03
CA LEU A 435 27.44 -4.63 -30.18
C LEU A 435 28.63 -4.08 -29.38
N LEU A 436 29.41 -3.17 -29.96
CA LEU A 436 30.62 -2.63 -29.30
C LEU A 436 30.31 -1.61 -28.20
N ARG A 437 29.09 -1.07 -28.15
CA ARG A 437 28.70 0.00 -27.22
C ARG A 437 27.78 -0.45 -26.10
N SER A 438 27.04 -1.55 -26.30
CA SER A 438 26.10 -2.05 -25.29
C SER A 438 26.84 -2.60 -24.07
N ARG A 439 26.48 -2.07 -22.88
CA ARG A 439 26.87 -2.63 -21.58
C ARG A 439 26.00 -3.81 -21.15
N ILE A 440 24.96 -4.13 -21.91
CA ILE A 440 23.93 -5.14 -21.60
C ILE A 440 24.15 -6.43 -22.41
N PHE A 441 24.82 -6.36 -23.57
CA PHE A 441 25.03 -7.50 -24.48
C PHE A 441 26.47 -8.08 -24.54
N PRO A 442 27.22 -8.32 -23.44
CA PRO A 442 28.58 -8.86 -23.57
C PRO A 442 28.65 -10.34 -23.99
N PHE A 443 27.53 -11.08 -24.14
CA PHE A 443 27.56 -12.54 -24.35
C PHE A 443 26.78 -13.09 -25.56
N ILE A 444 26.37 -12.27 -26.54
CA ILE A 444 25.91 -12.82 -27.84
C ILE A 444 27.15 -13.10 -28.71
N ASN A 445 27.89 -14.14 -28.36
CA ASN A 445 28.82 -14.79 -29.28
C ASN A 445 28.11 -16.03 -29.81
N LEU A 446 27.89 -16.10 -31.13
CA LEU A 446 27.43 -17.25 -31.94
C LEU A 446 25.94 -17.31 -32.33
N VAL A 447 25.38 -16.29 -32.98
CA VAL A 447 24.18 -16.50 -33.81
C VAL A 447 24.27 -15.78 -35.15
N ASP A 448 23.91 -16.52 -36.19
CA ASP A 448 23.84 -16.16 -37.61
C ASP A 448 22.81 -15.04 -37.85
N PHE A 449 23.18 -14.01 -38.63
CA PHE A 449 22.52 -12.70 -38.65
C PHE A 449 21.28 -12.60 -39.57
N ASP A 450 20.79 -13.70 -40.14
CA ASP A 450 19.66 -13.69 -41.08
C ASP A 450 18.30 -14.09 -40.46
N HIS A 451 18.23 -14.29 -39.14
CA HIS A 451 16.98 -14.46 -38.42
C HIS A 451 16.87 -13.44 -37.29
N TYR A 452 15.93 -12.51 -37.47
CA TYR A 452 15.25 -11.69 -36.45
C TYR A 452 15.99 -11.52 -35.11
N ILE A 453 16.38 -10.28 -34.81
CA ILE A 453 16.47 -9.81 -33.43
C ILE A 453 15.09 -10.06 -32.80
N ASP A 454 14.94 -11.17 -32.10
CA ASP A 454 13.76 -11.43 -31.29
C ASP A 454 13.91 -10.53 -30.06
N VAL A 455 13.19 -9.42 -30.06
CA VAL A 455 13.14 -8.40 -28.98
C VAL A 455 12.60 -9.00 -27.66
N ASN A 456 12.35 -10.32 -27.62
CA ASN A 456 11.81 -11.08 -26.51
C ASN A 456 12.84 -11.79 -25.62
N ASP A 457 14.15 -11.71 -25.90
CA ASP A 457 15.17 -12.13 -24.93
C ASP A 457 15.26 -11.09 -23.79
N ASN A 458 14.20 -11.04 -22.98
CA ASN A 458 14.14 -10.25 -21.76
C ASN A 458 15.22 -10.76 -20.80
N ASN A 459 16.27 -9.98 -20.64
CA ASN A 459 17.19 -10.12 -19.53
C ASN A 459 16.42 -9.77 -18.25
N SER A 460 15.78 -10.78 -17.65
CA SER A 460 14.96 -10.63 -16.44
C SER A 460 15.75 -9.96 -15.33
N ASN A 461 15.10 -9.10 -14.56
CA ASN A 461 15.73 -8.44 -13.44
C ASN A 461 16.16 -9.46 -12.38
N TRP A 462 17.41 -9.34 -11.91
CA TRP A 462 18.01 -10.26 -10.95
C TRP A 462 17.48 -10.09 -9.52
N PHE A 463 16.65 -9.08 -9.26
CA PHE A 463 16.07 -8.77 -7.96
C PHE A 463 15.58 -10.01 -7.21
N PHE A 464 14.70 -10.82 -7.81
CA PHE A 464 14.15 -11.99 -7.11
C PHE A 464 15.20 -13.07 -6.81
N VAL A 465 16.19 -13.24 -7.67
CA VAL A 465 17.30 -14.18 -7.46
C VAL A 465 18.15 -13.72 -6.28
N GLU A 466 18.52 -12.44 -6.25
CA GLU A 466 19.29 -11.83 -5.16
C GLU A 466 18.55 -11.93 -3.82
N GLN A 467 17.24 -11.68 -3.81
CA GLN A 467 16.45 -11.78 -2.58
C GLN A 467 16.32 -13.22 -2.06
N LEU A 468 16.22 -14.21 -2.95
CA LEU A 468 16.21 -15.62 -2.57
C LEU A 468 17.56 -16.06 -2.00
N GLN A 469 18.67 -15.65 -2.60
CA GLN A 469 20.01 -15.90 -2.07
C GLN A 469 20.21 -15.27 -0.68
N ALA A 470 19.73 -14.04 -0.48
CA ALA A 470 19.77 -13.40 0.83
C ALA A 470 18.92 -14.16 1.88
N PHE A 471 17.81 -14.75 1.46
CA PHE A 471 16.97 -15.59 2.32
C PHE A 471 17.64 -16.93 2.67
N GLU A 472 18.31 -17.58 1.71
CA GLU A 472 19.12 -18.79 1.96
C GLU A 472 20.22 -18.53 2.99
N LEU A 473 20.95 -17.43 2.87
CA LEU A 473 21.94 -17.02 3.87
C LEU A 473 21.32 -16.78 5.25
N TRP A 474 20.10 -16.27 5.32
CA TRP A 474 19.39 -16.12 6.59
C TRP A 474 18.99 -17.47 7.20
N LEU A 475 18.60 -18.46 6.38
CA LEU A 475 18.33 -19.82 6.86
C LEU A 475 19.59 -20.48 7.44
N ASP A 476 20.74 -20.26 6.82
CA ASP A 476 22.01 -20.86 7.26
C ASP A 476 22.56 -20.22 8.55
N TYR A 477 22.40 -18.90 8.72
CA TYR A 477 23.11 -18.14 9.78
C TYR A 477 22.22 -17.28 10.70
N GLY A 478 20.93 -17.13 10.39
CA GLY A 478 20.05 -16.13 11.00
C GLY A 478 19.04 -16.66 12.03
N ILE A 479 18.77 -17.97 12.03
CA ILE A 479 17.69 -18.60 12.83
C ILE A 479 17.88 -18.34 14.34
N ASP A 480 19.11 -18.35 14.83
CA ASP A 480 19.41 -18.20 16.26
C ASP A 480 19.32 -16.75 16.77
N ARG A 481 19.11 -15.75 15.90
CA ARG A 481 19.12 -14.32 16.27
C ARG A 481 17.75 -13.76 16.67
N GLY A 482 16.70 -14.58 16.63
CA GLY A 482 15.35 -14.19 17.07
C GLY A 482 14.68 -13.07 16.27
N LYS A 483 15.26 -12.64 15.14
CA LYS A 483 14.67 -11.66 14.22
C LYS A 483 14.11 -12.38 13.00
N ALA A 484 12.90 -12.00 12.60
CA ALA A 484 12.28 -12.51 11.38
C ALA A 484 13.17 -12.26 10.16
N ALA A 485 13.11 -13.16 9.18
CA ALA A 485 13.80 -12.98 7.91
C ALA A 485 13.31 -11.70 7.23
N ALA A 486 14.19 -10.72 7.10
CA ALA A 486 13.95 -9.50 6.37
C ALA A 486 14.94 -9.44 5.20
N PRO A 487 14.50 -9.10 3.99
CA PRO A 487 15.42 -8.88 2.89
C PRO A 487 16.33 -7.70 3.22
N THR A 488 17.59 -7.82 2.84
CA THR A 488 18.63 -6.80 3.09
C THR A 488 19.00 -6.12 1.79
N SER A 489 19.35 -4.84 1.82
CA SER A 489 20.06 -4.24 0.69
C SER A 489 21.46 -4.84 0.66
N CYS A 490 21.87 -5.39 -0.48
CA CYS A 490 23.21 -5.93 -0.68
C CYS A 490 24.24 -4.79 -0.56
N ARG A 491 24.68 -4.46 0.66
CA ARG A 491 25.98 -3.80 0.81
C ARG A 491 27.03 -4.83 0.45
N SER A 492 27.78 -4.56 -0.62
CA SER A 492 29.06 -5.21 -0.84
C SER A 492 29.84 -5.19 0.48
N PRO A 493 30.41 -6.32 0.92
CA PRO A 493 31.14 -6.36 2.18
C PRO A 493 32.32 -5.41 2.04
N SER A 494 32.27 -4.28 2.75
CA SER A 494 33.46 -3.49 3.00
C SER A 494 34.40 -4.39 3.80
N PHE A 495 35.41 -4.93 3.15
CA PHE A 495 36.53 -5.58 3.82
C PHE A 495 37.06 -4.60 4.86
N ALA A 496 36.77 -4.87 6.13
CA ALA A 496 37.47 -4.25 7.22
C ALA A 496 38.94 -4.69 7.07
N GLN A 497 39.79 -3.77 6.60
CA GLN A 497 41.22 -3.90 6.79
C GLN A 497 41.45 -3.91 8.31
N SER A 498 41.72 -5.10 8.82
CA SER A 498 42.33 -5.30 10.12
C SER A 498 43.69 -4.58 10.09
N GLY A 499 43.78 -3.44 10.77
CA GLY A 499 45.05 -2.80 11.06
C GLY A 499 45.88 -3.70 11.97
N SER A 500 47.08 -4.02 11.51
CA SER A 500 48.22 -4.40 12.35
C SER A 500 48.97 -3.14 12.76
#